data_AF-A0A1X6YII7-F1
#
_entry.id   AF-A0A1X6YII7-F1
#
_cell.length_a   1.000
_cell.length_b   1.000
_cell.length_c   1.000
_cell.angle_alpha   90.00
_cell.angle_beta   90.00
_cell.angle_gamma   90.00
#
_symmetry.space_group_name_H-M   'P 1'
#
loop_
_entity.id
_entity.type
_entity.pdbx_description
1 polymer ?
#
loop_
_entity_poly.entity_id
_entity_poly.type
_entity_poly.pdbx_seq_one_letter_code
_entity_poly.pdbx_strand_id
1 'polypeptide(L)'
;MEALPIILGLVAVAALVAALARSRAVSERKSPRGCEPGQGDQLVDIGYASGGSGGGHGGVIRVTRDPQQYARAFVPSRALKADRNTKD
;
A
#
# COMPACT_ATOMS: atom_id res chain seq x y z
N MET A 1 13.41 17.29 43.29
CA MET A 1 13.28 18.21 42.14
C MET A 1 13.51 17.50 40.79
N GLU A 2 13.99 16.26 40.77
CA GLU A 2 14.24 15.48 39.54
C GLU A 2 13.01 14.96 38.79
N ALA A 3 11.85 14.86 39.44
CA ALA A 3 10.66 14.27 38.82
C ALA A 3 10.00 15.19 37.78
N LEU A 4 10.11 16.51 37.95
CA LEU A 4 9.51 17.49 37.05
C LEU A 4 10.06 17.40 35.61
N PRO A 5 11.39 17.39 35.36
CA PRO A 5 11.91 17.25 34.00
C PRO A 5 11.59 15.88 33.38
N ILE A 6 11.54 14.81 34.18
CA ILE A 6 11.17 13.47 33.70
C ILE A 6 9.71 13.45 33.24
N ILE A 7 8.79 14.01 34.04
CA ILE A 7 7.37 14.10 33.68
C ILE A 7 7.18 14.94 32.41
N LEU A 8 7.84 16.10 32.32
CA LEU A 8 7.78 16.95 31.12
C LEU A 8 8.31 16.22 29.88
N GLY A 9 9.40 15.46 30.02
CA GLY A 9 9.94 14.64 28.93
C GLY A 9 8.95 13.57 28.45
N LEU A 10 8.32 12.84 29.36
CA LEU A 10 7.31 11.83 29.01
C LEU A 10 6.08 12.45 28.33
N VAL A 11 5.60 13.59 28.82
CA VAL A 11 4.49 14.32 28.21
C VAL A 11 4.86 14.78 26.80
N ALA A 12 6.08 15.29 26.60
CA ALA A 12 6.54 15.71 25.28
C ALA A 12 6.59 14.55 24.28
N VAL A 13 7.11 13.39 24.69
CA VAL A 13 7.14 12.18 23.85
C VAL A 13 5.73 11.70 23.54
N ALA A 14 4.84 11.62 24.53
CA ALA A 14 3.46 11.20 24.33
C ALA A 14 2.71 12.15 23.37
N ALA A 15 2.91 13.46 23.52
CA ALA A 15 2.33 14.47 22.63
C ALA A 15 2.85 14.34 21.19
N LEU A 16 4.15 14.10 21.03
CA LEU A 16 4.75 13.89 19.71
C LEU A 16 4.19 12.63 19.03
N VAL A 17 4.10 11.51 19.76
CA VAL A 17 3.52 10.26 19.25
C VAL A 17 2.06 10.47 18.84
N ALA A 18 1.27 11.15 19.68
CA ALA A 18 -0.13 11.46 19.37
C ALA A 18 -0.26 12.35 18.13
N ALA A 19 0.62 13.36 17.99
CA ALA A 19 0.64 14.24 16.82
C ALA A 19 0.96 13.47 15.52
N LEU A 20 1.98 12.60 15.54
CA LEU A 20 2.34 11.77 14.39
C LEU A 20 1.21 10.79 14.03
N ALA A 21 0.62 10.12 15.02
CA ALA A 21 -0.50 9.21 14.79
C ALA A 21 -1.69 9.94 14.13
N ARG A 22 -2.03 11.13 14.63
CA ARG A 22 -3.12 11.94 14.08
C ARG A 22 -2.81 12.43 12.67
N SER A 23 -1.58 12.87 12.40
CA SER A 23 -1.13 13.27 11.07
C SER A 23 -1.30 12.15 10.05
N ARG A 24 -0.83 10.93 10.38
CA ARG A 24 -0.97 9.75 9.50
C ARG A 24 -2.43 9.38 9.26
N ALA A 25 -3.25 9.33 10.31
CA ALA A 25 -4.66 9.02 10.20
C ALA A 25 -5.46 10.02 9.35
N VAL A 26 -5.10 11.32 9.40
CA VAL A 26 -5.75 12.36 8.58
C VAL A 26 -5.33 12.25 7.11
N SER A 27 -4.06 11.98 6.84
CA SER A 27 -3.58 11.78 5.46
C SER A 27 -4.25 10.59 4.78
N GLU A 28 -4.46 9.49 5.51
CA GLU A 28 -5.11 8.30 4.98
C GLU A 28 -6.59 8.53 4.61
N ARG A 29 -7.29 9.41 5.35
CA ARG A 29 -8.70 9.78 5.04
C ARG A 29 -8.84 10.66 3.81
N LYS A 30 -7.80 11.41 3.45
CA LYS A 30 -7.84 12.39 2.35
C LYS A 30 -7.38 11.82 1.01
N SER A 31 -6.71 10.67 1.01
CA SER A 31 -6.30 10.03 -0.24
C SER A 31 -7.49 9.27 -0.84
N PRO A 32 -7.90 9.57 -2.09
CA PRO A 32 -8.85 8.71 -2.79
C PRO A 32 -8.28 7.30 -2.89
N ARG A 33 -9.13 6.29 -2.71
CA ARG A 33 -8.73 4.88 -2.88
C ARG A 33 -8.67 4.54 -4.37
N GLY A 34 -7.65 3.82 -4.78
CA GLY A 34 -7.46 3.37 -6.16
C GLY A 34 -6.88 4.46 -7.08
N CYS A 35 -6.96 4.22 -8.38
CA CYS A 35 -6.65 5.21 -9.42
C CYS A 35 -7.78 5.25 -10.46
N GLU A 36 -7.83 6.35 -11.21
CA GLU A 36 -8.68 6.43 -12.38
C GLU A 36 -8.22 5.45 -13.47
N PRO A 37 -9.16 4.85 -14.23
CA PRO A 37 -8.83 3.97 -15.34
C PRO A 37 -8.04 4.74 -16.41
N GLY A 38 -7.14 4.04 -17.10
CA GLY A 38 -6.29 4.68 -18.09
C GLY A 38 -5.23 3.72 -18.64
N GLN A 39 -4.18 4.29 -19.23
CA GLN A 39 -3.07 3.52 -19.79
C GLN A 39 -1.88 3.47 -18.82
N GLY A 40 -1.06 2.42 -18.93
CA GLY A 40 0.10 2.18 -18.06
C GLY A 40 -0.27 1.63 -16.68
N ASP A 41 0.73 1.56 -15.79
CA ASP A 41 0.62 0.85 -14.51
C ASP A 41 0.52 1.80 -13.33
N GLN A 42 -0.34 1.47 -12.36
CA GLN A 42 -0.24 1.95 -11.00
C GLN A 42 0.78 1.09 -10.24
N LEU A 43 1.77 1.76 -9.64
CA LEU A 43 2.72 1.13 -8.74
C LEU A 43 2.13 1.09 -7.33
N VAL A 44 2.06 -0.10 -6.76
CA VAL A 44 1.64 -0.33 -5.38
C VAL A 44 2.88 -0.74 -4.60
N ASP A 45 3.35 0.16 -3.75
CA ASP A 45 4.41 -0.15 -2.81
C ASP A 45 3.84 -1.00 -1.66
N ILE A 46 4.47 -2.14 -1.41
CA ILE A 46 4.12 -3.07 -0.36
C ILE A 46 5.29 -3.12 0.59
N GLY A 47 5.29 -2.17 1.52
CA GLY A 47 6.16 -2.20 2.68
C GLY A 47 5.48 -3.00 3.79
N TYR A 48 5.89 -4.25 3.99
CA TYR A 48 5.51 -5.02 5.18
C TYR A 48 6.64 -5.01 6.20
N ALA A 49 6.36 -4.51 7.40
CA ALA A 49 7.25 -4.56 8.55
C ALA A 49 6.61 -5.39 9.66
N SER A 50 7.03 -6.65 9.82
CA SER A 50 6.72 -7.41 11.02
C SER A 50 7.70 -6.91 12.08
N GLY A 51 7.20 -6.30 13.16
CA GLY A 51 7.99 -5.48 14.11
C GLY A 51 9.06 -6.20 14.96
N GLY A 52 9.79 -7.17 14.42
CA GLY A 52 10.95 -7.84 15.02
C GLY A 52 12.26 -7.57 14.27
N SER A 53 13.39 -7.98 14.86
CA SER A 53 14.76 -7.62 14.49
C SER A 53 15.30 -8.18 13.15
N GLY A 54 14.45 -8.57 12.21
CA GLY A 54 14.91 -9.10 10.93
C GLY A 54 13.83 -9.44 9.88
N GLY A 55 12.61 -8.93 10.02
CA GLY A 55 11.46 -9.38 9.21
C GLY A 55 10.71 -8.24 8.53
N GLY A 56 11.36 -7.56 7.58
CA GLY A 56 10.70 -6.62 6.67
C GLY A 56 10.83 -7.11 5.23
N HIS A 57 9.72 -7.21 4.50
CA HIS A 57 9.76 -7.45 3.05
C HIS A 57 9.09 -6.28 2.35
N GLY A 58 9.90 -5.58 1.56
CA GLY A 58 9.45 -4.52 0.67
C GLY A 58 9.34 -5.06 -0.74
N GLY A 59 8.29 -4.67 -1.46
CA GLY A 59 8.12 -5.00 -2.87
C GLY A 59 7.25 -3.97 -3.56
N VAL A 60 7.35 -3.93 -4.89
CA VAL A 60 6.46 -3.09 -5.71
C VAL A 60 5.66 -3.99 -6.62
N ILE A 61 4.33 -3.93 -6.50
CA ILE A 61 3.42 -4.58 -7.45
C ILE A 61 3.03 -3.55 -8.52
N ARG A 62 2.97 -4.00 -9.77
CA ARG A 62 2.44 -3.23 -10.88
C ARG A 62 1.04 -3.71 -11.19
N VAL A 63 0.08 -2.80 -11.19
CA VAL A 63 -1.31 -3.07 -11.55
C VAL A 63 -1.67 -2.22 -12.75
N THR A 64 -2.02 -2.84 -13.88
CA THR A 64 -2.43 -2.10 -15.08
C THR A 64 -3.69 -1.29 -14.79
N ARG A 65 -3.71 -0.05 -15.28
CA ARG A 65 -4.88 0.84 -15.20
C ARG A 65 -5.87 0.59 -16.33
N ASP A 66 -5.50 -0.23 -17.32
CA ASP A 66 -6.38 -0.59 -18.44
C ASP A 66 -7.36 -1.68 -17.97
N PRO A 67 -8.67 -1.38 -17.88
CA PRO A 67 -9.66 -2.33 -17.39
C PRO A 67 -9.73 -3.62 -18.20
N GLN A 68 -9.49 -3.55 -19.51
CA GLN A 68 -9.55 -4.71 -20.38
C GLN A 68 -8.33 -5.61 -20.19
N GLN A 69 -7.14 -5.02 -20.04
CA GLN A 69 -5.94 -5.79 -19.73
C GLN A 69 -6.02 -6.43 -18.34
N TYR A 70 -6.52 -5.68 -17.36
CA TYR A 70 -6.76 -6.19 -16.02
C TYR A 70 -7.74 -7.38 -16.05
N ALA A 71 -8.88 -7.23 -16.73
CA ALA A 71 -9.86 -8.32 -16.88
C ALA A 71 -9.27 -9.55 -17.60
N ARG A 72 -8.44 -9.35 -18.62
CA ARG A 72 -7.78 -10.43 -19.37
C ARG A 72 -6.87 -11.28 -18.48
N ALA A 73 -6.27 -10.71 -17.45
CA ALA A 73 -5.41 -11.44 -16.51
C ALA A 73 -6.16 -12.51 -15.70
N PHE A 74 -7.49 -12.40 -15.58
CA PHE A 74 -8.32 -13.40 -14.90
C PHE A 74 -8.74 -14.57 -15.80
N VAL A 75 -8.54 -14.46 -17.12
CA VAL A 75 -8.91 -15.53 -18.04
C VAL A 75 -7.91 -16.69 -17.91
N PRO A 76 -8.37 -17.92 -17.61
CA PRO A 76 -7.47 -19.06 -17.51
C PRO A 76 -6.66 -19.27 -18.79
N SER A 77 -5.37 -19.55 -18.65
CA SER A 77 -4.46 -19.70 -19.79
C SER A 77 -4.88 -20.80 -20.77
N ARG A 78 -5.61 -21.81 -20.29
CA ARG A 78 -6.19 -22.88 -21.13
C ARG A 78 -7.27 -22.36 -22.07
N ALA A 79 -8.14 -21.47 -21.59
CA ALA A 79 -9.18 -20.84 -22.41
C ALA A 79 -8.57 -19.93 -23.49
N LEU A 80 -7.51 -19.18 -23.14
CA LEU A 80 -6.77 -18.35 -24.09
C LEU A 80 -6.10 -19.17 -25.21
N LYS A 81 -5.54 -20.34 -24.87
CA LYS A 81 -4.94 -21.24 -25.86
C LYS A 81 -5.99 -21.86 -26.81
N ALA A 82 -7.15 -22.22 -26.29
CA ALA A 82 -8.23 -22.80 -27.08
C ALA A 82 -8.77 -21.81 -28.12
N ASP A 83 -9.04 -20.55 -27.74
CA ASP A 83 -9.53 -19.50 -28.67
C ASP A 83 -8.57 -19.24 -29.84
N ARG A 84 -7.24 -19.29 -29.58
CA ARG A 84 -6.23 -19.13 -30.63
C ARG A 84 -6.27 -20.27 -31.64
N ASN A 85 -6.31 -21.51 -31.17
CA ASN A 85 -6.30 -22.69 -32.05
C ASN A 85 -7.58 -22.84 -32.90
N THR A 86 -8.69 -22.20 -32.52
CA THR A 86 -9.94 -22.17 -33.32
C THR A 86 -9.97 -21.08 -34.39
N LYS A 87 -9.04 -20.13 -34.36
CA LYS A 87 -8.95 -19.03 -35.33
C LYS A 87 -7.88 -19.26 -36.41
N ASP A 88 -7.08 -20.32 -36.26
CA ASP A 88 -6.14 -20.84 -37.25
C ASP A 88 -6.81 -21.94 -38.09
#